data_AF-A0AA50CRT0-F1
#
_entry.id   AF-A0AA50CRT0-F1
#
_cell.length_a   1.000
_cell.length_b   1.000
_cell.length_c   1.000
_cell.angle_alpha   90.00
_cell.angle_beta   90.00
_cell.angle_gamma   90.00
#
_symmetry.space_group_name_H-M   'P 1'
#
loop_
_entity.id
_entity.type
_entity.pdbx_description
1 polymer ?
#
loop_
_entity_poly.entity_id
_entity_poly.type
_entity_poly.pdbx_seq_one_letter_code
_entity_poly.pdbx_strand_id
1 'polypeptide(L)'
;MPLIRKNGASAPKELGLFWPMQTTEGTTIDVFVYASALQSFDPAPNGPVGLLKQHRPLLERIASEKYDRDGVNGANILHITDNDLRAAKADDGTVNEAE
;
A
#
# COMPACT_ATOMS: atom_id res chain seq x y z
N MET A 1 13.50 26.83 -23.72
CA MET A 1 13.60 27.30 -22.32
C MET A 1 13.88 26.10 -21.41
N PRO A 2 14.99 26.06 -20.66
CA PRO A 2 15.23 24.99 -19.69
C PRO A 2 14.31 25.19 -18.46
N LEU A 3 13.69 24.11 -17.97
CA LEU A 3 12.90 24.16 -16.73
C LEU A 3 13.82 24.32 -15.53
N ILE A 4 13.88 25.52 -14.98
CA ILE A 4 14.56 25.82 -13.72
C ILE A 4 13.76 25.16 -12.58
N ARG A 5 14.31 24.10 -12.00
CA ARG A 5 13.78 23.55 -10.74
C ARG A 5 14.08 24.55 -9.62
N LYS A 6 13.04 25.10 -8.98
CA LYS A 6 13.18 25.92 -7.77
C LYS A 6 13.81 25.04 -6.67
N ASN A 7 15.10 25.24 -6.40
CA ASN A 7 15.77 24.75 -5.20
C ASN A 7 15.09 25.38 -3.98
N GLY A 8 14.12 24.70 -3.39
CA GLY A 8 13.38 25.24 -2.24
C GLY A 8 12.02 24.59 -1.98
N ALA A 9 11.47 23.81 -2.92
CA ALA A 9 10.41 22.87 -2.56
C ALA A 9 11.08 21.72 -1.79
N SER A 10 10.89 21.69 -0.47
CA SER A 10 11.17 20.47 0.31
C SER A 10 10.54 19.31 -0.46
N ALA A 11 11.33 18.30 -0.80
CA ALA A 11 10.76 17.08 -1.37
C ALA A 11 9.57 16.66 -0.48
N PRO A 12 8.44 16.21 -1.05
CA PRO A 12 7.31 15.74 -0.24
C PRO A 12 7.86 14.74 0.78
N LYS A 13 7.66 15.03 2.07
CA LYS A 13 8.28 14.26 3.17
C LYS A 13 7.89 12.79 3.09
N GLU A 14 6.71 12.51 2.52
CA GLU A 14 6.23 11.18 2.21
C GLU A 14 5.17 11.26 1.11
N LEU A 15 5.14 10.28 0.20
CA LEU A 15 4.11 10.16 -0.83
C LEU A 15 3.09 9.11 -0.41
N GLY A 16 1.85 9.54 -0.35
CA GLY A 16 0.68 8.70 -0.13
C GLY A 16 0.09 8.18 -1.42
N LEU A 17 -0.10 6.86 -1.53
CA LEU A 17 -0.79 6.24 -2.66
C LEU A 17 -2.17 5.76 -2.22
N PHE A 18 -3.20 6.24 -2.91
CA PHE A 18 -4.60 5.93 -2.61
C PHE A 18 -5.24 5.16 -3.74
N TRP A 19 -6.16 4.26 -3.39
CA TRP A 19 -7.05 3.63 -4.35
C TRP A 19 -8.35 3.18 -3.71
N PRO A 20 -9.46 3.20 -4.47
CA PRO A 20 -10.71 2.68 -3.99
C PRO A 20 -10.68 1.14 -3.99
N MET A 21 -11.33 0.55 -2.99
CA MET A 21 -11.66 -0.87 -2.89
C MET A 21 -13.15 -0.97 -2.55
N GLN A 22 -13.87 -1.89 -3.19
CA GLN A 22 -15.28 -2.17 -2.86
C GLN A 22 -15.35 -3.36 -1.91
N THR A 23 -16.06 -3.21 -0.81
CA THR A 23 -16.31 -4.28 0.15
C THR A 23 -17.41 -5.22 -0.35
N THR A 24 -17.54 -6.39 0.27
CA THR A 24 -18.59 -7.37 -0.03
C THR A 24 -20.01 -6.82 0.21
N GLU A 25 -20.14 -5.83 1.08
CA GLU A 25 -21.39 -5.11 1.39
C GLU A 25 -21.74 -4.05 0.34
N GLY A 26 -20.89 -3.86 -0.67
CA GLY A 26 -21.06 -2.86 -1.72
C GLY A 26 -20.56 -1.45 -1.36
N THR A 27 -19.92 -1.29 -0.20
CA THR A 27 -19.37 -0.01 0.27
C THR A 27 -18.00 0.25 -0.35
N THR A 28 -17.78 1.45 -0.87
CA THR A 28 -16.45 1.86 -1.35
C THR A 28 -15.65 2.48 -0.22
N ILE A 29 -14.44 1.96 -0.01
CA ILE A 29 -13.46 2.48 0.96
C ILE A 29 -12.19 2.92 0.20
N ASP A 30 -11.50 3.92 0.74
CA ASP A 30 -10.22 4.36 0.21
C ASP A 30 -9.08 3.66 0.93
N VAL A 31 -8.32 2.84 0.22
CA VAL A 31 -7.13 2.18 0.74
C VAL A 31 -5.92 3.07 0.48
N PHE A 32 -5.03 3.13 1.46
CA PHE A 32 -3.88 4.02 1.48
C PHE A 32 -2.61 3.27 1.89
N VAL A 33 -1.50 3.53 1.21
CA VAL A 33 -0.16 3.07 1.60
C VAL A 33 0.88 4.15 1.32
N TYR A 34 1.90 4.23 2.17
CA TYR A 34 3.05 5.08 1.89
C TYR A 34 3.97 4.47 0.84
N ALA A 35 4.45 5.30 -0.08
CA ALA A 35 5.44 4.89 -1.08
C ALA A 35 6.74 4.39 -0.44
N SER A 36 7.13 4.96 0.71
CA SER A 36 8.28 4.53 1.52
C SER A 36 8.13 3.09 2.01
N ALA A 37 6.93 2.72 2.48
CA ALA A 37 6.61 1.36 2.91
C ALA A 37 6.65 0.37 1.73
N LEU A 38 6.07 0.74 0.57
CA LEU A 38 6.15 -0.09 -0.64
C LEU A 38 7.58 -0.26 -1.15
N GLN A 39 8.39 0.81 -1.15
CA GLN A 39 9.79 0.75 -1.58
C GLN A 39 10.64 -0.10 -0.63
N SER A 40 10.31 -0.09 0.66
CA SER A 40 10.97 -0.94 1.67
C SER A 40 10.55 -2.40 1.53
N PHE A 41 9.29 -2.65 1.13
CA PHE A 41 8.76 -3.97 0.87
C PHE A 41 9.35 -4.60 -0.40
N ASP A 42 9.48 -3.82 -1.48
CA ASP A 42 10.10 -4.22 -2.74
C ASP A 42 11.06 -3.11 -3.23
N PRO A 43 12.39 -3.31 -3.14
CA PRO A 43 13.38 -2.32 -3.55
C PRO A 43 13.58 -2.26 -5.07
N ALA A 44 12.68 -2.82 -5.88
CA ALA A 44 12.74 -2.72 -7.34
C ALA A 44 12.83 -1.25 -7.81
N PRO A 45 13.54 -0.97 -8.93
CA PRO A 45 13.73 0.37 -9.47
C PRO A 45 12.46 0.96 -10.13
N ASN A 46 11.30 0.39 -9.84
CA ASN A 46 10.01 0.85 -10.32
C ASN A 46 9.59 2.09 -9.52
N GLY A 47 9.00 3.09 -10.18
CA GLY A 47 8.43 4.23 -9.46
C GLY A 47 7.29 3.79 -8.51
N PRO A 48 6.89 4.63 -7.53
CA PRO A 48 5.89 4.28 -6.51
C PRO A 48 4.58 3.73 -7.08
N VAL A 49 4.09 4.31 -8.17
CA VAL A 49 2.87 3.85 -8.86
C VAL A 49 3.10 2.52 -9.58
N GLY A 50 4.31 2.28 -10.08
CA GLY A 50 4.69 0.99 -10.68
C GLY A 50 4.69 -0.13 -9.65
N LEU A 51 5.28 0.11 -8.47
CA LEU A 51 5.26 -0.81 -7.34
C LEU A 51 3.82 -1.09 -6.86
N LEU A 52 2.99 -0.04 -6.74
CA LEU A 52 1.59 -0.19 -6.39
C LEU A 52 0.83 -1.10 -7.38
N LYS A 53 1.04 -0.90 -8.69
CA LYS A 53 0.38 -1.71 -9.72
C LYS A 53 0.86 -3.16 -9.69
N GLN A 54 2.16 -3.37 -9.50
CA GLN A 54 2.76 -4.70 -9.43
C GLN A 54 2.24 -5.49 -8.23
N HIS A 55 2.14 -4.86 -7.06
CA HIS A 55 1.69 -5.49 -5.82
C HIS A 55 0.19 -5.32 -5.55
N ARG A 56 -0.57 -4.84 -6.54
CA ARG A 56 -2.01 -4.53 -6.39
C ARG A 56 -2.81 -5.70 -5.80
N PRO A 57 -2.69 -6.96 -6.30
CA PRO A 57 -3.48 -8.07 -5.79
C PRO A 57 -3.13 -8.42 -4.33
N LEU A 58 -1.84 -8.35 -3.98
CA LEU A 58 -1.38 -8.60 -2.62
C LEU A 58 -1.88 -7.52 -1.66
N LEU A 59 -1.77 -6.24 -2.06
CA LEU A 59 -2.24 -5.12 -1.25
C LEU A 59 -3.76 -5.15 -1.06
N GLU A 60 -4.52 -5.59 -2.06
CA GLU A 60 -5.97 -5.79 -1.94
C GLU A 60 -6.30 -6.94 -0.98
N ARG A 61 -5.54 -8.04 -1.00
CA ARG A 61 -5.69 -9.12 -0.02
C ARG A 61 -5.41 -8.62 1.40
N ILE A 62 -4.29 -7.92 1.61
CA ILE A 62 -3.93 -7.32 2.90
C ILE A 62 -5.00 -6.33 3.36
N ALA A 63 -5.51 -5.50 2.46
CA ALA A 63 -6.60 -4.57 2.75
C ALA A 63 -7.87 -5.30 3.19
N SER A 64 -8.24 -6.38 2.49
CA SER A 64 -9.40 -7.20 2.85
C SER A 64 -9.25 -7.83 4.23
N GLU A 65 -8.12 -8.51 4.49
CA GLU A 65 -7.86 -9.15 5.77
C GLU A 65 -7.85 -8.13 6.92
N LYS A 66 -7.27 -6.96 6.68
CA LYS A 66 -7.25 -5.87 7.66
C LYS A 66 -8.64 -5.29 7.89
N TYR A 67 -9.43 -5.11 6.84
CA TYR A 67 -10.82 -4.66 6.94
C TYR A 67 -11.64 -5.64 7.77
N ASP A 68 -11.50 -6.95 7.53
CA ASP A 68 -12.24 -7.97 8.27
C ASP A 68 -11.85 -8.02 9.76
N ARG A 69 -10.59 -7.73 10.08
CA ARG A 69 -10.07 -7.73 11.46
C ARG A 69 -10.43 -6.45 12.23
N ASP A 70 -10.19 -5.29 11.62
CA ASP A 70 -10.20 -3.99 12.31
C ASP A 70 -11.38 -3.09 11.88
N GLY A 71 -12.07 -3.43 10.80
CA GLY A 71 -13.02 -2.55 10.13
C GLY A 71 -12.34 -1.35 9.48
N VAL A 72 -13.11 -0.29 9.22
CA VAL A 72 -12.57 1.02 8.84
C VAL A 72 -12.80 2.00 9.96
N ASN A 73 -11.75 2.74 10.30
CA ASN A 73 -11.85 3.84 11.25
C ASN A 73 -12.23 5.13 10.52
N GLY A 74 -13.21 5.88 11.05
CA GLY A 74 -13.51 7.24 10.62
C GLY A 74 -13.91 7.35 9.14
N ALA A 75 -13.17 8.17 8.36
CA ALA A 75 -13.52 8.66 7.03
C ALA A 75 -13.54 7.61 5.89
N ASN A 76 -13.82 6.34 6.18
CA ASN A 76 -13.77 5.22 5.24
C ASN A 76 -12.38 5.03 4.59
N ILE A 77 -11.31 5.37 5.32
CA ILE A 77 -9.92 5.20 4.87
C ILE A 77 -9.25 4.03 5.61
N LEU A 78 -8.71 3.09 4.85
CA LEU A 78 -7.94 1.96 5.35
C LEU A 78 -6.45 2.14 5.05
N HIS A 79 -5.64 2.31 6.08
CA HIS A 79 -4.19 2.49 5.94
C HIS A 79 -3.44 1.16 6.06
N ILE A 80 -2.74 0.74 5.01
CA ILE A 80 -1.77 -0.37 5.04
C ILE A 80 -0.44 0.16 5.55
N THR A 81 0.04 -0.40 6.65
CA THR A 81 1.30 -0.03 7.31
C THR A 81 2.43 -0.99 6.94
N ASP A 82 3.68 -0.61 7.24
CA ASP A 82 4.85 -1.49 7.06
C ASP A 82 4.69 -2.82 7.83
N ASN A 83 4.05 -2.79 9.00
CA ASN A 83 3.77 -4.00 9.77
C ASN A 83 2.80 -4.95 9.05
N ASP A 84 1.77 -4.41 8.39
CA ASP A 84 0.82 -5.22 7.61
C ASP A 84 1.53 -5.88 6.41
N LEU A 85 2.41 -5.14 5.74
CA LEU A 85 3.22 -5.66 4.62
C LEU A 85 4.18 -6.76 5.07
N ARG A 86 4.82 -6.60 6.25
CA ARG A 86 5.71 -7.63 6.81
C ARG A 86 4.95 -8.87 7.27
N ALA A 87 3.80 -8.70 7.89
CA ALA A 87 2.95 -9.82 8.32
C ALA A 87 2.53 -10.68 7.13
N ALA A 88 2.14 -10.05 6.01
CA ALA A 88 1.80 -10.77 4.78
C ALA A 88 2.97 -11.54 4.18
N LYS A 89 4.20 -10.98 4.23
CA LYS A 89 5.41 -11.69 3.79
C LYS A 89 5.74 -12.91 4.66
N ALA A 90 5.45 -12.86 5.95
CA ALA A 90 5.66 -13.99 6.85
C ALA A 90 4.64 -15.11 6.60
N ASP A 91 3.38 -14.75 6.30
CA ASP A 91 2.33 -15.71 5.99
C ASP A 91 2.61 -16.46 4.66
N ASP A 92 3.09 -15.76 3.63
CA ASP A 92 3.50 -16.36 2.34
C ASP A 92 4.66 -17.36 2.47
N GLY A 93 5.52 -17.20 3.50
CA GLY A 93 6.57 -18.16 3.83
C GLY A 93 6.08 -19.44 4.51
N THR A 94 4.89 -19.41 5.12
CA THR A 94 4.38 -20.53 5.92
C THR A 94 3.59 -21.54 5.08
N VAL A 95 3.16 -21.16 3.88
CA VAL A 95 2.39 -22.03 2.97
C VAL A 95 3.26 -23.02 2.17
N ASN A 96 4.59 -22.91 2.24
CA ASN A 96 5.53 -23.76 1.49
C ASN A 96 6.24 -24.85 2.32
N GLU A 97 5.85 -25.08 3.58
CA GLU A 97 6.39 -26.17 4.43
C GLU A 97 5.39 -27.33 4.62
N ALA A 98 4.61 -27.64 3.58
CA ALA A 98 3.73 -28.80 3.55
C ALA A 98 3.77 -29.53 2.20
N GLU A 99 4.94 -30.04 1.82
CA GLU A 99 5.09 -31.19 0.90
C GLU A 99 6.10 -32.20 1.44
#